data_AF-A0AA86JL80-F1
#
_entry.id   AF-A0AA86JL80-F1
#
_cell.length_a   1.000
_cell.length_b   1.000
_cell.length_c   1.000
_cell.angle_alpha   90.00
_cell.angle_beta   90.00
_cell.angle_gamma   90.00
#
_symmetry.space_group_name_H-M   'P 1'
#
loop_
_entity.id
_entity.type
_entity.pdbx_description
1 polymer ?
#
loop_
_entity_poly.entity_id
_entity_poly.type
_entity_poly.pdbx_seq_one_letter_code
_entity_poly.pdbx_strand_id
1 'polypeptide(L)'
;MGVLGAFVFAAQMINFTIPGTGSSGHLGGALLLAVLLGPHAAFLTIASVLVVQALFFADGGLLALGCNIFNLGFFPAFIAYPFIYRVIAPPGSGQGRVTAASLAAAVAGLQFGAFAVVIETVASGISALPFTSFVLLMQPIHLAIGAVEGIVTAAVIGFVSRVHPEITGLPMSDPERSTAPGLRGVLVTLGVMALLTGGIVSWFASEKPDGLEWAISRVTGSDELAAPRDGFHGAAASIQEKVAFLPDYSFTAPAAHDVDHTAAPTGSGRLGTSVSGIVGGALTLGVAFVIGLILRHRASS
;
A
#
# COMPACT_ATOMS: atom_id res chain seq x y z
N MET A 1 13.74 -5.18 4.88
CA MET A 1 12.43 -5.80 4.55
C MET A 1 11.45 -5.62 5.69
N GLY A 2 11.52 -6.38 6.80
CA GLY A 2 10.55 -6.32 7.91
C GLY A 2 10.08 -4.92 8.35
N VAL A 3 10.99 -4.06 8.80
CA VAL A 3 10.65 -2.70 9.27
C VAL A 3 9.98 -1.85 8.19
N LEU A 4 10.50 -1.90 6.95
CA LEU A 4 9.94 -1.16 5.83
C LEU A 4 8.56 -1.71 5.43
N GLY A 5 8.35 -3.02 5.53
CA GLY A 5 7.03 -3.65 5.35
C GLY A 5 6.04 -3.18 6.41
N ALA A 6 6.44 -3.13 7.68
CA ALA A 6 5.59 -2.59 8.76
C ALA A 6 5.22 -1.12 8.53
N PHE A 7 6.19 -0.31 8.11
CA PHE A 7 5.95 1.09 7.75
C PHE A 7 4.97 1.22 6.59
N VAL A 8 5.16 0.45 5.52
CA VAL A 8 4.24 0.45 4.37
C VAL A 8 2.85 -0.02 4.81
N PHE A 9 2.72 -1.14 5.51
CA PHE A 9 1.43 -1.61 6.06
C PHE A 9 0.70 -0.48 6.80
N ALA A 10 1.38 0.16 7.76
CA ALA A 10 0.79 1.25 8.54
C ALA A 10 0.41 2.45 7.67
N ALA A 11 1.18 2.75 6.62
CA ALA A 11 0.90 3.82 5.69
C ALA A 11 -0.27 3.50 4.72
N GLN A 12 -0.46 2.24 4.35
CA GLN A 12 -1.60 1.81 3.52
C GLN A 12 -2.93 1.88 4.26
N MET A 13 -2.92 1.79 5.60
CA MET A 13 -4.13 2.02 6.40
C MET A 13 -4.60 3.48 6.42
N ILE A 14 -3.78 4.43 5.93
CA ILE A 14 -4.14 5.85 5.94
C ILE A 14 -4.83 6.21 4.63
N ASN A 15 -6.15 6.02 4.60
CA ASN A 15 -6.97 6.58 3.55
C ASN A 15 -7.01 8.11 3.65
N PHE A 16 -6.74 8.82 2.57
CA PHE A 16 -6.89 10.26 2.47
C PHE A 16 -8.03 10.61 1.52
N THR A 17 -8.84 11.61 1.88
CA THR A 17 -9.95 12.07 1.02
C THR A 17 -9.40 12.64 -0.30
N ILE A 18 -10.02 12.26 -1.41
CA ILE A 18 -9.77 12.89 -2.72
C ILE A 18 -10.79 14.02 -2.93
N PRO A 19 -10.36 15.29 -2.91
CA PRO A 19 -11.28 16.44 -2.98
C PRO A 19 -12.18 16.38 -4.22
N GLY A 20 -13.47 16.68 -4.04
CA GLY A 20 -14.45 16.81 -5.12
C GLY A 20 -15.04 15.50 -5.67
N THR A 21 -14.57 14.33 -5.23
CA THR A 21 -15.06 13.03 -5.75
C THR A 21 -16.03 12.30 -4.80
N GLY A 22 -15.88 12.53 -3.49
CA GLY A 22 -16.52 11.71 -2.46
C GLY A 22 -15.80 10.39 -2.17
N SER A 23 -14.64 10.15 -2.79
CA SER A 23 -13.79 8.96 -2.55
C SER A 23 -12.64 9.24 -1.59
N SER A 24 -11.94 8.18 -1.21
CA SER A 24 -10.61 8.22 -0.62
C SER A 24 -9.62 7.36 -1.42
N GLY A 25 -8.37 7.35 -1.00
CA GLY A 25 -7.39 6.38 -1.44
C GLY A 25 -6.22 6.32 -0.46
N HIS A 26 -5.40 5.29 -0.60
CA HIS A 26 -4.21 5.09 0.21
C HIS A 26 -2.96 4.92 -0.66
N LEU A 27 -1.81 4.86 -0.01
CA LEU A 27 -0.54 4.60 -0.68
C LEU A 27 -0.42 3.14 -1.13
N GLY A 28 0.20 2.89 -2.28
CA GLY A 28 0.63 1.56 -2.72
C GLY A 28 1.96 1.14 -2.09
N GLY A 29 2.94 2.05 -2.00
CA GLY A 29 4.16 1.88 -1.21
C GLY A 29 5.24 0.96 -1.83
N ALA A 30 4.90 0.16 -2.85
CA ALA A 30 5.85 -0.72 -3.52
C ALA A 30 6.97 0.03 -4.26
N LEU A 31 6.70 1.23 -4.79
CA LEU A 31 7.74 2.06 -5.40
C LEU A 31 8.79 2.48 -4.37
N LEU A 32 8.35 2.98 -3.22
CA LEU A 32 9.24 3.35 -2.11
C LEU A 32 10.11 2.15 -1.69
N LEU A 33 9.49 0.98 -1.54
CA LEU A 33 10.20 -0.25 -1.25
C LEU A 33 11.22 -0.59 -2.33
N ALA A 34 10.87 -0.45 -3.61
CA ALA A 34 11.77 -0.77 -4.73
C ALA A 34 12.99 0.15 -4.77
N VAL A 35 12.81 1.43 -4.45
CA VAL A 35 13.93 2.38 -4.35
C VAL A 35 14.88 2.01 -3.20
N LEU A 36 14.36 1.61 -2.04
CA LEU A 36 15.16 1.35 -0.84
C LEU A 36 15.73 -0.06 -0.74
N LEU A 37 15.06 -1.06 -1.31
CA LEU A 37 15.40 -2.48 -1.18
C LEU A 37 15.78 -3.16 -2.50
N GLY A 38 15.51 -2.50 -3.64
CA GLY A 38 15.51 -3.13 -4.95
C GLY A 38 14.21 -3.88 -5.25
N PRO A 39 13.97 -4.23 -6.53
CA PRO A 39 12.66 -4.64 -7.03
C PRO A 39 12.18 -5.98 -6.45
N HIS A 40 13.06 -6.98 -6.33
CA HIS A 40 12.69 -8.30 -5.82
C HIS A 40 12.31 -8.27 -4.34
N ALA A 41 13.12 -7.61 -3.51
CA ALA A 41 12.84 -7.49 -2.08
C ALA A 41 11.60 -6.62 -1.83
N ALA A 42 11.36 -5.60 -2.65
CA ALA A 42 10.15 -4.81 -2.62
C ALA A 42 8.90 -5.64 -2.93
N PHE A 43 8.93 -6.41 -4.02
CA PHE A 43 7.83 -7.28 -4.42
C PHE A 43 7.47 -8.30 -3.34
N LEU A 44 8.46 -8.94 -2.72
CA LEU A 44 8.23 -9.87 -1.60
C LEU A 44 7.68 -9.15 -0.36
N THR A 45 8.14 -7.92 -0.10
CA THR A 45 7.70 -7.14 1.05
C THR A 45 6.25 -6.69 0.89
N ILE A 46 5.86 -6.15 -0.28
CA ILE A 46 4.46 -5.76 -0.54
C ILE A 46 3.55 -6.99 -0.63
N ALA A 47 4.01 -8.11 -1.18
CA ALA A 47 3.25 -9.36 -1.13
C ALA A 47 3.00 -9.82 0.31
N SER A 48 3.98 -9.65 1.22
CA SER A 48 3.79 -9.94 2.64
C SER A 48 2.75 -9.02 3.29
N VAL A 49 2.76 -7.73 2.94
CA VAL A 49 1.76 -6.75 3.41
C VAL A 49 0.35 -7.18 2.98
N LEU A 50 0.14 -7.43 1.68
CA LEU A 50 -1.16 -7.80 1.12
C LEU A 50 -1.67 -9.15 1.64
N VAL A 51 -0.78 -10.12 1.88
CA VAL A 51 -1.13 -11.40 2.52
C VAL A 51 -1.65 -11.17 3.94
N VAL A 52 -0.99 -10.30 4.70
CA VAL A 52 -1.43 -9.97 6.07
C VAL A 52 -2.77 -9.26 6.05
N GLN A 53 -2.96 -8.29 5.15
CA GLN A 53 -4.22 -7.57 4.97
C GLN A 53 -5.38 -8.54 4.64
N ALA A 54 -5.21 -9.37 3.61
CA ALA A 54 -6.25 -10.29 3.18
C ALA A 54 -6.59 -11.35 4.24
N LEU A 55 -5.59 -11.93 4.92
CA LEU A 55 -5.85 -13.01 5.89
C LEU A 55 -6.42 -12.52 7.22
N PHE A 56 -5.89 -11.42 7.76
CA PHE A 56 -6.14 -11.04 9.14
C PHE A 56 -7.12 -9.88 9.29
N PHE A 57 -7.23 -9.04 8.26
CA PHE A 57 -8.04 -7.83 8.27
C PHE A 57 -9.18 -7.86 7.26
N ALA A 58 -9.34 -8.96 6.52
CA ALA A 58 -10.31 -9.11 5.44
C ALA A 58 -10.23 -7.99 4.36
N ASP A 59 -9.14 -7.22 4.34
CA ASP A 59 -8.92 -6.14 3.39
C ASP A 59 -8.36 -6.73 2.10
N GLY A 60 -9.26 -6.90 1.12
CA GLY A 60 -9.04 -7.61 -0.13
C GLY A 60 -9.35 -9.11 -0.04
N GLY A 61 -9.99 -9.66 -1.09
CA GLY A 61 -10.37 -11.08 -1.11
C GLY A 61 -9.21 -12.04 -1.36
N LEU A 62 -9.23 -13.21 -0.72
CA LEU A 62 -8.18 -14.24 -0.89
C LEU A 62 -8.01 -14.71 -2.35
N LEU A 63 -9.09 -14.76 -3.13
CA LEU A 63 -9.03 -15.11 -4.56
C LEU A 63 -8.48 -13.96 -5.42
N ALA A 64 -8.65 -12.71 -4.98
CA ALA A 64 -8.11 -11.53 -5.65
C ALA A 64 -6.65 -11.26 -5.27
N LEU A 65 -6.11 -11.91 -4.23
CA LEU A 65 -4.77 -11.66 -3.70
C LEU A 65 -3.67 -11.71 -4.77
N GLY A 66 -3.75 -12.65 -5.72
CA GLY A 66 -2.80 -12.72 -6.83
C GLY A 66 -2.82 -11.48 -7.72
N CYS A 67 -4.03 -11.01 -8.06
CA CYS A 67 -4.24 -9.77 -8.82
C CYS A 67 -3.74 -8.56 -8.02
N ASN A 68 -4.06 -8.48 -6.72
CA ASN A 68 -3.60 -7.39 -5.85
C ASN A 68 -2.07 -7.32 -5.77
N ILE A 69 -1.40 -8.47 -5.61
CA ILE A 69 0.08 -8.56 -5.60
C ILE A 69 0.66 -8.11 -6.95
N PHE A 70 0.01 -8.48 -8.06
CA PHE A 70 0.45 -8.05 -9.38
C PHE A 70 0.26 -6.53 -9.55
N ASN A 71 -0.92 -6.01 -9.26
CA ASN A 71 -1.27 -4.60 -9.48
C ASN A 71 -0.46 -3.65 -8.60
N LEU A 72 -0.39 -3.93 -7.30
CA LEU A 72 0.27 -3.07 -6.32
C LEU A 72 1.75 -3.40 -6.17
N GLY A 73 2.19 -4.62 -6.52
CA GLY A 73 3.57 -5.03 -6.38
C GLY A 73 4.36 -5.04 -7.69
N PHE A 74 3.85 -5.72 -8.71
CA PHE A 74 4.60 -5.96 -9.93
C PHE A 74 4.83 -4.66 -10.72
N PHE A 75 3.78 -3.88 -11.00
CA PHE A 75 3.95 -2.64 -11.78
C PHE A 75 4.89 -1.64 -11.10
N PRO A 76 4.75 -1.31 -9.81
CA PRO A 76 5.68 -0.36 -9.19
C PRO A 76 7.12 -0.89 -9.12
N ALA A 77 7.30 -2.17 -8.75
CA ALA A 77 8.63 -2.73 -8.52
C ALA A 77 9.39 -3.07 -9.81
N PHE A 78 8.74 -3.66 -10.80
CA PHE A 78 9.39 -4.17 -12.00
C PHE A 78 9.16 -3.33 -13.26
N ILE A 79 8.19 -2.41 -13.25
CA ILE A 79 7.94 -1.51 -14.38
C ILE A 79 8.34 -0.08 -14.03
N ALA A 80 7.64 0.55 -13.08
CA ALA A 80 7.82 1.96 -12.78
C ALA A 80 9.22 2.25 -12.20
N TYR A 81 9.72 1.41 -11.30
CA TYR A 81 11.05 1.61 -10.72
C TYR A 81 12.19 1.54 -11.76
N PRO A 82 12.40 0.44 -12.51
CA PRO A 82 13.54 0.35 -13.42
C PRO A 82 13.40 1.21 -14.68
N PHE A 83 12.19 1.38 -15.23
CA PHE A 83 12.01 2.04 -16.52
C PHE A 83 11.61 3.51 -16.42
N ILE A 84 11.17 4.00 -15.26
CA ILE A 84 10.78 5.40 -15.07
C ILE A 84 11.63 6.04 -13.99
N TYR A 85 11.59 5.53 -12.76
CA TYR A 85 12.31 6.14 -11.64
C TYR A 85 13.82 6.17 -11.91
N ARG A 86 14.41 5.02 -12.26
CA ARG A 86 15.85 4.87 -12.50
C ARG A 86 16.35 5.64 -13.72
N VAL A 87 15.49 5.87 -14.71
CA VAL A 87 15.80 6.66 -15.91
C VAL A 87 15.84 8.15 -15.57
N ILE A 88 14.86 8.63 -14.80
CA ILE A 88 14.77 10.05 -14.42
C ILE A 88 15.78 10.39 -13.31
N ALA A 89 15.94 9.53 -12.32
CA ALA A 89 16.85 9.67 -11.18
C ALA A 89 17.84 8.49 -11.09
N PRO A 90 18.86 8.43 -11.96
CA PRO A 90 19.99 7.51 -11.80
C PRO A 90 20.76 7.78 -10.48
N PRO A 91 21.62 6.86 -10.01
CA PRO A 91 22.48 7.07 -8.85
C PRO A 91 23.21 8.40 -8.93
N GLY A 92 23.32 9.11 -7.81
CA GLY A 92 23.95 10.43 -7.73
C GLY A 92 23.03 11.61 -8.05
N SER A 93 21.74 11.38 -8.37
CA SER A 93 20.81 12.44 -8.74
C SER A 93 20.45 13.38 -7.57
N GLY A 94 20.42 14.69 -7.82
CA GLY A 94 19.96 15.66 -6.81
C GLY A 94 18.46 15.52 -6.47
N GLN A 95 18.06 16.13 -5.34
CA GLN A 95 16.68 16.02 -4.80
C GLN A 95 15.58 16.37 -5.81
N GLY A 96 15.79 17.38 -6.67
CA GLY A 96 14.79 17.76 -7.69
C GLY A 96 14.48 16.62 -8.68
N ARG A 97 15.51 15.88 -9.13
CA ARG A 97 15.34 14.72 -10.00
C ARG A 97 14.69 13.56 -9.25
N VAL A 98 15.06 13.34 -7.99
CA VAL A 98 14.41 12.32 -7.13
C VAL A 98 12.92 12.60 -6.96
N THR A 99 12.54 13.86 -6.73
CA THR A 99 11.13 14.25 -6.63
C THR A 99 10.39 14.03 -7.95
N ALA A 100 10.97 14.48 -9.08
CA ALA A 100 10.37 14.27 -10.40
C ALA A 100 10.23 12.78 -10.75
N ALA A 101 11.25 11.98 -10.45
CA ALA A 101 11.25 10.53 -10.66
C ALA A 101 10.20 9.82 -9.80
N SER A 102 10.10 10.20 -8.52
CA SER A 102 9.11 9.64 -7.59
C SER A 102 7.69 9.94 -8.04
N LEU A 103 7.42 11.18 -8.47
CA LEU A 103 6.12 11.57 -9.01
C LEU A 103 5.76 10.80 -10.29
N ALA A 104 6.65 10.82 -11.28
CA ALA A 104 6.40 10.16 -12.56
C ALA A 104 6.22 8.64 -12.40
N ALA A 105 7.08 7.99 -11.60
CA ALA A 105 7.02 6.56 -11.39
C ALA A 105 5.82 6.15 -10.52
N ALA A 106 5.47 6.92 -9.47
CA ALA A 106 4.31 6.60 -8.65
C ALA A 106 3.02 6.71 -9.46
N VAL A 107 2.83 7.84 -10.18
CA VAL A 107 1.69 8.02 -11.08
C VAL A 107 1.62 6.88 -12.10
N ALA A 108 2.70 6.58 -12.82
CA ALA A 108 2.68 5.52 -13.82
C ALA A 108 2.37 4.14 -13.21
N GLY A 109 3.01 3.79 -12.09
CA GLY A 109 2.78 2.52 -11.39
C GLY A 109 1.32 2.35 -10.97
N LEU A 110 0.72 3.39 -10.38
CA LEU A 110 -0.67 3.38 -9.93
C LEU A 110 -1.64 3.37 -11.11
N GLN A 111 -1.36 4.10 -12.20
CA GLN A 111 -2.20 4.05 -13.40
C GLN A 111 -2.17 2.66 -14.05
N PHE A 112 -1.01 2.03 -14.15
CA PHE A 112 -0.91 0.65 -14.67
C PHE A 112 -1.64 -0.34 -13.78
N GLY A 113 -1.45 -0.27 -12.46
CA GLY A 113 -2.16 -1.13 -11.50
C GLY A 113 -3.67 -0.95 -11.56
N ALA A 114 -4.16 0.29 -11.53
CA ALA A 114 -5.59 0.60 -11.63
C ALA A 114 -6.19 0.19 -12.98
N PHE A 115 -5.42 0.28 -14.07
CA PHE A 115 -5.88 -0.18 -15.38
C PHE A 115 -5.93 -1.71 -15.46
N ALA A 116 -4.96 -2.39 -14.85
CA ALA A 116 -4.95 -3.84 -14.75
C ALA A 116 -6.14 -4.34 -13.93
N VAL A 117 -6.50 -3.69 -12.82
CA VAL A 117 -7.74 -3.99 -12.08
C VAL A 117 -8.96 -3.97 -13.01
N VAL A 118 -9.09 -2.95 -13.87
CA VAL A 118 -10.20 -2.87 -14.82
C VAL A 118 -10.19 -4.05 -15.80
N ILE A 119 -9.02 -4.37 -16.37
CA ILE A 119 -8.87 -5.49 -17.30
C ILE A 119 -9.21 -6.82 -16.63
N GLU A 120 -8.64 -7.09 -15.47
CA GLU A 120 -8.86 -8.32 -14.70
C GLU A 120 -10.32 -8.47 -14.30
N THR A 121 -10.96 -7.39 -13.88
CA THR A 121 -12.35 -7.35 -13.47
C THR A 121 -13.29 -7.64 -14.65
N VAL A 122 -13.04 -7.03 -15.81
CA VAL A 122 -13.80 -7.29 -17.05
C VAL A 122 -13.55 -8.72 -17.55
N ALA A 123 -12.29 -9.17 -17.53
CA ALA A 123 -11.91 -10.51 -17.97
C ALA A 123 -12.46 -11.61 -17.06
N SER A 124 -12.70 -11.32 -15.77
CA SER A 124 -13.29 -12.27 -14.83
C SER A 124 -14.71 -12.69 -15.22
N GLY A 125 -15.46 -11.82 -15.91
CA GLY A 125 -16.87 -12.03 -16.23
C GLY A 125 -17.81 -12.05 -15.01
N ILE A 126 -17.27 -11.89 -13.79
CA ILE A 126 -18.04 -11.91 -12.53
C ILE A 126 -18.74 -10.57 -12.32
N SER A 127 -18.11 -9.48 -12.76
CA SER A 127 -18.67 -8.14 -12.68
C SER A 127 -19.18 -7.68 -14.04
N ALA A 128 -20.40 -7.15 -14.11
CA ALA A 128 -20.95 -6.55 -15.33
C ALA A 128 -20.55 -5.06 -15.47
N LEU A 129 -19.36 -4.67 -14.99
CA LEU A 129 -18.90 -3.29 -15.07
C LEU A 129 -18.56 -2.92 -16.53
N PRO A 130 -19.23 -1.93 -17.15
CA PRO A 130 -18.88 -1.50 -18.50
C PRO A 130 -17.45 -0.96 -18.53
N PHE A 131 -16.61 -1.55 -19.39
CA PHE A 131 -15.17 -1.24 -19.48
C PHE A 131 -14.89 0.27 -19.50
N THR A 132 -15.52 1.00 -20.41
CA THR A 132 -15.30 2.44 -20.58
C THR A 132 -15.64 3.23 -19.32
N SER A 133 -16.79 2.97 -18.70
CA SER A 133 -17.20 3.66 -17.48
C SER A 133 -16.23 3.37 -16.34
N PHE A 134 -15.80 2.11 -16.20
CA PHE A 134 -14.90 1.73 -15.12
C PHE A 134 -13.50 2.32 -15.29
N VAL A 135 -12.95 2.36 -16.51
CA VAL A 135 -11.69 3.07 -16.82
C VAL A 135 -11.81 4.56 -16.46
N LEU A 136 -12.89 5.22 -16.86
CA LEU A 136 -13.11 6.65 -16.64
C LEU A 136 -13.25 7.02 -15.16
N LEU A 137 -13.66 6.09 -14.31
CA LEU A 137 -13.76 6.29 -12.86
C LEU A 137 -12.46 5.93 -12.14
N MET A 138 -11.81 4.82 -12.52
CA MET A 138 -10.59 4.33 -11.88
C MET A 138 -9.39 5.23 -12.15
N GLN A 139 -9.14 5.59 -13.41
CA GLN A 139 -7.88 6.25 -13.80
C GLN A 139 -7.71 7.66 -13.22
N PRO A 140 -8.73 8.54 -13.15
CA PRO A 140 -8.53 9.88 -12.60
C PRO A 140 -8.27 9.91 -11.09
N ILE A 141 -8.90 9.01 -10.33
CA ILE A 141 -8.67 8.91 -8.88
C ILE A 141 -7.26 8.38 -8.61
N HIS A 142 -6.85 7.33 -9.31
CA HIS A 142 -5.52 6.75 -9.13
C HIS A 142 -4.39 7.66 -9.63
N LEU A 143 -4.69 8.59 -10.55
CA LEU A 143 -3.78 9.68 -10.92
C LEU A 143 -3.52 10.61 -9.72
N ALA A 144 -4.57 10.99 -8.99
CA ALA A 144 -4.46 11.83 -7.80
C ALA A 144 -3.74 11.09 -6.65
N ILE A 145 -4.08 9.82 -6.42
CA ILE A 145 -3.41 8.96 -5.44
C ILE A 145 -1.92 8.82 -5.78
N GLY A 146 -1.59 8.53 -7.04
CA GLY A 146 -0.21 8.40 -7.51
C GLY A 146 0.60 9.69 -7.36
N ALA A 147 -0.03 10.85 -7.53
CA ALA A 147 0.62 12.14 -7.26
C ALA A 147 0.96 12.31 -5.78
N VAL A 148 0.01 12.00 -4.88
CA VAL A 148 0.24 12.03 -3.42
C VAL A 148 1.33 11.04 -3.04
N GLU A 149 1.28 9.81 -3.56
CA GLU A 149 2.30 8.79 -3.32
C GLU A 149 3.68 9.22 -3.81
N GLY A 150 3.77 9.88 -4.95
CA GLY A 150 5.01 10.44 -5.46
C GLY A 150 5.63 11.48 -4.53
N ILE A 151 4.81 12.37 -3.95
CA ILE A 151 5.26 13.37 -2.96
C ILE A 151 5.77 12.67 -1.70
N VAL A 152 4.98 11.74 -1.14
CA VAL A 152 5.35 11.00 0.08
C VAL A 152 6.63 10.20 -0.16
N THR A 153 6.72 9.49 -1.29
CA THR A 153 7.90 8.72 -1.69
C THR A 153 9.13 9.60 -1.80
N ALA A 154 9.03 10.76 -2.46
CA ALA A 154 10.13 11.71 -2.56
C ALA A 154 10.59 12.25 -1.19
N ALA A 155 9.64 12.50 -0.28
CA ALA A 155 9.92 12.99 1.06
C ALA A 155 10.65 11.93 1.91
N VAL A 156 10.18 10.68 1.88
CA VAL A 156 10.83 9.57 2.61
C VAL A 156 12.21 9.28 2.03
N ILE A 157 12.35 9.22 0.70
CA ILE A 157 13.66 9.03 0.07
C ILE A 157 14.59 10.18 0.44
N GLY A 158 14.14 11.44 0.35
CA GLY A 158 14.94 12.60 0.71
C GLY A 158 15.38 12.59 2.18
N PHE A 159 14.51 12.15 3.09
CA PHE A 159 14.87 11.94 4.50
C PHE A 159 15.93 10.85 4.64
N VAL A 160 15.72 9.68 4.05
CA VAL A 160 16.67 8.56 4.11
C VAL A 160 18.01 8.94 3.50
N SER A 161 18.04 9.65 2.38
CA SER A 161 19.28 10.11 1.73
C SER A 161 20.09 11.09 2.59
N ARG A 162 19.43 11.94 3.37
CA ARG A 162 20.13 12.87 4.28
C ARG A 162 20.71 12.16 5.51
N VAL A 163 20.06 11.09 5.96
CA VAL A 163 20.49 10.31 7.12
C VAL A 163 21.50 9.22 6.72
N HIS A 164 21.39 8.66 5.52
CA HIS A 164 22.22 7.56 5.04
C HIS A 164 22.40 7.59 3.51
N PRO A 165 23.25 8.49 2.97
CA PRO A 165 23.41 8.69 1.53
C PRO A 165 23.84 7.42 0.77
N GLU A 166 24.53 6.49 1.45
CA GLU A 166 24.96 5.19 0.90
C GLU A 166 23.80 4.27 0.47
N ILE A 167 22.62 4.35 1.11
CA ILE A 167 21.46 3.49 0.77
C ILE A 167 20.83 3.93 -0.56
N THR A 168 20.92 5.22 -0.87
CA THR A 168 20.28 5.83 -2.05
C THR A 168 21.27 6.16 -3.17
N GLY A 169 22.57 5.97 -2.92
CA GLY A 169 23.64 6.32 -3.85
C GLY A 169 23.69 7.81 -4.20
N LEU A 170 23.25 8.70 -3.30
CA LEU A 170 23.31 10.16 -3.54
C LEU A 170 24.69 10.71 -3.16
N PRO A 171 25.16 11.80 -3.78
CA PRO A 171 26.48 12.36 -3.49
C PRO A 171 26.54 12.86 -2.04
N MET A 172 27.58 12.44 -1.31
CA MET A 172 27.92 13.01 -0.01
C MET A 172 28.25 14.49 -0.20
N SER A 173 27.50 15.39 0.45
CA SER A 173 27.84 16.82 0.46
C SER A 173 28.84 17.20 1.54
N ASP A 174 29.25 16.29 2.44
CA ASP A 174 30.35 16.54 3.39
C ASP A 174 30.90 15.24 4.02
N PRO A 175 32.19 14.90 3.86
CA PRO A 175 32.81 13.74 4.51
C PRO A 175 32.91 13.85 6.04
N GLU A 176 32.85 15.06 6.61
CA GLU A 176 33.17 15.32 8.03
C GLU A 176 31.97 15.26 9.00
N ARG A 177 30.73 15.06 8.54
CA ARG A 177 29.55 14.95 9.43
C ARG A 177 29.16 13.51 9.76
N SER A 178 30.04 12.80 10.46
CA SER A 178 29.75 11.48 11.04
C SER A 178 28.99 11.57 12.39
N THR A 179 27.87 12.31 12.43
CA THR A 179 26.91 12.27 13.54
C THR A 179 25.56 11.68 13.13
N ALA A 180 25.43 11.25 11.87
CA ALA A 180 24.20 10.64 11.37
C ALA A 180 23.98 9.24 11.98
N PRO A 181 22.74 8.90 12.40
CA PRO A 181 22.41 7.55 12.85
C PRO A 181 22.72 6.53 11.75
N GLY A 182 23.46 5.46 12.06
CA GLY A 182 23.68 4.36 11.11
C GLY A 182 22.37 3.65 10.71
N LEU A 183 22.44 2.66 9.81
CA LEU A 183 21.26 1.88 9.34
C LEU A 183 20.30 1.47 10.47
N ARG A 184 20.82 1.08 11.64
CA ARG A 184 20.01 0.77 12.82
C ARG A 184 19.13 1.96 13.27
N GLY A 185 19.66 3.17 13.26
CA GLY A 185 18.92 4.39 13.58
C GLY A 185 17.83 4.69 12.55
N VAL A 186 18.10 4.52 11.25
CA VAL A 186 17.07 4.63 10.20
C VAL A 186 15.94 3.63 10.41
N LEU A 187 16.28 2.37 10.69
CA LEU A 187 15.30 1.32 10.97
C LEU A 187 14.49 1.61 12.25
N VAL A 188 15.13 2.11 13.30
CA VAL A 188 14.42 2.53 14.53
C VAL A 188 13.46 3.67 14.22
N THR A 189 13.90 4.70 13.49
CA THR A 189 13.05 5.83 13.11
C THR A 189 11.85 5.37 12.27
N LEU A 190 12.07 4.54 11.25
CA LEU A 190 10.97 4.02 10.42
C LEU A 190 10.04 3.11 11.23
N GLY A 191 10.56 2.32 12.17
CA GLY A 191 9.75 1.52 13.08
C GLY A 191 8.89 2.37 14.02
N VAL A 192 9.46 3.45 14.58
CA VAL A 192 8.71 4.43 15.38
C VAL A 192 7.66 5.12 14.53
N MET A 193 8.00 5.55 13.31
CA MET A 193 7.03 6.13 12.38
C MET A 193 5.91 5.14 12.04
N ALA A 194 6.22 3.85 11.84
CA ALA A 194 5.18 2.84 11.62
C ALA A 194 4.22 2.73 12.81
N LEU A 195 4.74 2.72 14.04
CA LEU A 195 3.93 2.69 15.26
C LEU A 195 3.09 3.96 15.43
N LEU A 196 3.65 5.14 15.16
CA LEU A 196 2.91 6.40 15.24
C LEU A 196 1.84 6.49 14.16
N THR A 197 2.17 6.08 12.93
CA THR A 197 1.22 6.09 11.81
C THR A 197 0.06 5.13 12.07
N GLY A 198 0.37 3.86 12.38
CA GLY A 198 -0.65 2.84 12.62
C GLY A 198 -1.42 3.05 13.94
N GLY A 199 -0.77 3.60 14.96
CA GLY A 199 -1.36 3.77 16.29
C GLY A 199 -2.11 5.08 16.50
N ILE A 200 -1.72 6.17 15.84
CA ILE A 200 -2.26 7.52 16.11
C ILE A 200 -2.77 8.17 14.82
N VAL A 201 -1.96 8.20 13.75
CA VAL A 201 -2.34 8.88 12.50
C VAL A 201 -3.53 8.18 11.82
N SER A 202 -3.66 6.87 11.98
CA SER A 202 -4.79 6.06 11.49
C SER A 202 -6.15 6.54 11.99
N TRP A 203 -6.22 7.30 13.08
CA TRP A 203 -7.47 7.89 13.56
C TRP A 203 -8.03 8.98 12.65
N PHE A 204 -7.19 9.52 11.77
CA PHE A 204 -7.53 10.57 10.82
C PHE A 204 -7.70 10.02 9.40
N ALA A 205 -7.68 8.69 9.23
CA ALA A 205 -7.98 8.06 7.97
C ALA A 205 -9.42 8.36 7.55
N SER A 206 -9.61 8.59 6.26
CA SER A 206 -10.89 8.85 5.62
C SER A 206 -11.75 7.58 5.60
N GLU A 207 -12.99 7.65 6.07
CA GLU A 207 -13.98 6.55 6.05
C GLU A 207 -14.78 6.46 4.73
N LYS A 208 -14.40 7.28 3.74
CA LYS A 208 -14.98 7.26 2.40
C LYS A 208 -14.48 6.04 1.63
N PRO A 209 -15.30 5.48 0.71
CA PRO A 209 -14.90 4.33 -0.10
C PRO A 209 -13.61 4.64 -0.87
N ASP A 210 -12.76 3.64 -0.99
CA ASP A 210 -11.51 3.79 -1.74
C ASP A 210 -11.77 4.00 -3.25
N GLY A 211 -10.70 4.20 -4.04
CA GLY A 211 -10.84 4.45 -5.47
C GLY A 211 -11.52 3.33 -6.26
N LEU A 212 -11.39 2.08 -5.82
CA LEU A 212 -12.00 0.90 -6.43
C LEU A 212 -13.45 0.76 -6.01
N GLU A 213 -13.72 0.75 -4.71
CA GLU A 213 -15.07 0.70 -4.12
C GLU A 213 -15.94 1.83 -4.64
N TRP A 214 -15.40 3.06 -4.68
CA TRP A 214 -16.10 4.22 -5.22
C TRP A 214 -16.42 4.06 -6.70
N ALA A 215 -15.49 3.50 -7.49
CA ALA A 215 -15.74 3.29 -8.91
C ALA A 215 -16.81 2.20 -9.12
N ILE A 216 -16.82 1.15 -8.30
CA ILE A 216 -17.85 0.10 -8.31
C ILE A 216 -19.21 0.70 -7.93
N SER A 217 -19.28 1.48 -6.85
CA SER A 217 -20.53 2.08 -6.37
C SER A 217 -21.13 3.08 -7.35
N ARG A 218 -20.29 3.83 -8.07
CA ARG A 218 -20.73 4.73 -9.14
C ARG A 218 -21.33 4.01 -10.35
N VAL A 219 -20.95 2.76 -10.60
CA VAL A 219 -21.47 1.97 -11.73
C VAL A 219 -22.67 1.12 -11.33
N THR A 220 -22.64 0.53 -10.13
CA THR A 220 -23.58 -0.51 -9.70
C THR A 220 -24.62 -0.01 -8.70
N GLY A 221 -24.34 1.08 -7.98
CA GLY A 221 -25.14 1.55 -6.85
C GLY A 221 -24.88 0.82 -5.54
N SER A 222 -23.92 -0.11 -5.48
CA SER A 222 -23.46 -0.79 -4.25
C SER A 222 -21.94 -0.67 -4.09
N ASP A 223 -21.46 -0.57 -2.86
CA ASP A 223 -20.03 -0.42 -2.58
C ASP A 223 -19.22 -1.69 -2.88
N GLU A 224 -19.89 -2.85 -2.91
CA GLU A 224 -19.28 -4.13 -3.25
C GLU A 224 -19.99 -4.82 -4.42
N LEU A 225 -19.24 -5.69 -5.10
CA LEU A 225 -19.78 -6.63 -6.07
C LEU A 225 -20.28 -7.88 -5.35
N ALA A 226 -21.49 -8.33 -5.68
CA ALA A 226 -22.01 -9.59 -5.18
C ALA A 226 -21.15 -10.77 -5.68
N ALA A 227 -20.29 -11.30 -4.82
CA ALA A 227 -19.50 -12.49 -5.11
C ALA A 227 -20.40 -13.75 -5.03
N PRO A 228 -20.27 -14.70 -5.97
CA PRO A 228 -20.92 -16.00 -5.84
C PRO A 228 -20.53 -16.65 -4.51
N ARG A 229 -21.50 -17.17 -3.74
CA ARG A 229 -21.20 -17.87 -2.48
C ARG A 229 -20.96 -19.36 -2.64
N ASP A 230 -21.02 -19.85 -3.87
CA ASP A 230 -20.83 -21.26 -4.19
C ASP A 230 -19.39 -21.56 -4.60
N GLY A 231 -19.01 -22.85 -4.50
CA GLY A 231 -17.72 -23.35 -4.97
C GLY A 231 -16.51 -22.69 -4.29
N PHE A 232 -15.49 -22.37 -5.08
CA PHE A 232 -14.22 -21.82 -4.56
C PHE A 232 -14.39 -20.44 -3.91
N HIS A 233 -15.33 -19.62 -4.37
CA HIS A 233 -15.60 -18.30 -3.79
C HIS A 233 -16.13 -18.43 -2.36
N GLY A 234 -17.12 -19.30 -2.14
CA GLY A 234 -17.65 -19.57 -0.79
C GLY A 234 -16.61 -20.20 0.14
N ALA A 235 -15.79 -21.12 -0.36
CA ALA A 235 -14.73 -21.74 0.43
C ALA A 235 -13.67 -20.71 0.87
N ALA A 236 -13.22 -19.86 -0.05
CA ALA A 236 -12.28 -18.79 0.25
C ALA A 236 -12.86 -17.77 1.25
N ALA A 237 -14.11 -17.34 1.05
CA ALA A 237 -14.79 -16.45 1.98
C ALA A 237 -14.91 -17.06 3.38
N SER A 238 -15.30 -18.33 3.50
CA SER A 238 -15.40 -19.00 4.80
C SER A 238 -14.06 -19.17 5.50
N ILE A 239 -12.97 -19.39 4.75
CA ILE A 239 -11.61 -19.40 5.33
C ILE A 239 -11.27 -17.99 5.83
N GLN A 240 -11.51 -16.96 5.03
CA GLN A 240 -11.21 -15.58 5.36
C GLN A 240 -11.98 -15.13 6.61
N GLU A 241 -13.29 -15.39 6.69
CA GLU A 241 -14.14 -15.09 7.85
C GLU A 241 -13.65 -15.76 9.14
N LYS A 242 -13.03 -16.95 9.05
CA LYS A 242 -12.47 -17.67 10.22
C LYS A 242 -11.10 -17.17 10.65
N VAL A 243 -10.30 -16.66 9.71
CA VAL A 243 -8.92 -16.24 9.96
C VAL A 243 -8.84 -14.75 10.30
N ALA A 244 -9.72 -13.93 9.71
CA ALA A 244 -9.79 -12.50 9.96
C ALA A 244 -10.27 -12.24 11.38
N PHE A 245 -9.36 -11.76 12.23
CA PHE A 245 -9.68 -11.44 13.62
C PHE A 245 -10.11 -9.97 13.80
N LEU A 246 -9.84 -9.12 12.81
CA LEU A 246 -10.23 -7.71 12.83
C LEU A 246 -10.61 -7.21 11.41
N PRO A 247 -11.72 -7.71 10.83
CA PRO A 247 -12.21 -7.30 9.52
C PRO A 247 -12.34 -5.78 9.42
N ASP A 248 -11.95 -5.21 8.27
CA ASP A 248 -11.99 -3.77 7.97
C ASP A 248 -11.32 -2.91 9.05
N TYR A 249 -10.33 -3.49 9.73
CA TYR A 249 -9.56 -2.85 10.79
C TYR A 249 -10.38 -2.41 12.01
N SER A 250 -11.59 -2.94 12.19
CA SER A 250 -12.54 -2.54 13.24
C SER A 250 -12.94 -3.71 14.15
N PHE A 251 -13.13 -3.43 15.45
CA PHE A 251 -13.71 -4.39 16.40
C PHE A 251 -15.21 -4.62 16.19
N THR A 252 -15.87 -3.74 15.46
CA THR A 252 -17.31 -3.79 15.21
C THR A 252 -17.52 -3.99 13.73
N ALA A 253 -18.11 -5.11 13.32
CA ALA A 253 -18.56 -5.31 11.95
C ALA A 253 -19.61 -4.24 11.62
N PRO A 254 -19.50 -3.51 10.49
CA PRO A 254 -20.53 -2.54 10.14
C PRO A 254 -21.85 -3.27 9.89
N ALA A 255 -22.91 -2.87 10.58
CA ALA A 255 -24.26 -3.32 10.24
C ALA A 255 -24.61 -2.72 8.88
N ALA A 256 -24.96 -3.58 7.91
CA ALA A 256 -25.05 -3.29 6.49
C ALA A 256 -26.11 -2.25 6.03
N HIS A 257 -26.68 -1.41 6.92
CA HIS A 257 -27.75 -0.49 6.52
C HIS A 257 -27.80 0.91 7.13
N ASP A 258 -26.94 1.29 8.07
CA ASP A 258 -26.99 2.65 8.67
C ASP A 258 -25.57 3.19 9.01
N VAL A 259 -24.71 3.37 8.00
CA VAL A 259 -23.44 4.07 8.19
C VAL A 259 -23.58 5.50 7.67
N ASP A 260 -23.81 6.44 8.59
CA ASP A 260 -23.63 7.86 8.28
C ASP A 260 -22.13 8.15 8.17
N HIS A 261 -21.60 8.16 6.94
CA HIS A 261 -20.20 8.46 6.62
C HIS A 261 -19.74 9.89 7.01
N THR A 262 -20.61 10.68 7.66
CA THR A 262 -20.27 11.99 8.21
C THR A 262 -20.03 11.99 9.72
N ALA A 263 -20.32 10.88 10.41
CA ALA A 263 -20.10 10.76 11.85
C ALA A 263 -18.61 10.52 12.17
N ALA A 264 -18.08 11.21 13.18
CA ALA A 264 -16.71 11.01 13.62
C ALA A 264 -16.53 9.60 14.22
N PRO A 265 -15.39 8.93 14.01
CA PRO A 265 -15.15 7.58 14.52
C PRO A 265 -15.31 7.56 16.04
N THR A 266 -16.15 6.63 16.53
CA THR A 266 -16.36 6.42 17.96
C THR A 266 -15.06 5.97 18.64
N GLY A 267 -14.96 6.11 19.97
CA GLY A 267 -13.77 5.67 20.72
C GLY A 267 -13.39 4.19 20.47
N SER A 268 -14.37 3.33 20.17
CA SER A 268 -14.15 1.92 19.81
C SER A 268 -13.54 1.74 18.42
N GLY A 269 -13.94 2.55 17.44
CA GLY A 269 -13.38 2.53 16.08
C GLY A 269 -11.91 2.97 16.05
N ARG A 270 -11.57 4.01 16.82
CA ARG A 270 -10.18 4.49 16.95
C ARG A 270 -9.26 3.46 17.60
N LEU A 271 -9.75 2.74 18.60
CA LEU A 271 -8.98 1.65 19.21
C LEU A 271 -8.78 0.49 18.23
N GLY A 272 -9.79 0.16 17.42
CA GLY A 272 -9.69 -0.82 16.35
C GLY A 272 -8.58 -0.49 15.37
N THR A 273 -8.57 0.74 14.84
CA THR A 273 -7.56 1.17 13.87
C THR A 273 -6.15 1.23 14.47
N SER A 274 -5.99 1.65 15.74
CA SER A 274 -4.69 1.57 16.44
C SER A 274 -4.17 0.14 16.56
N VAL A 275 -5.01 -0.77 17.04
CA VAL A 275 -4.64 -2.17 17.25
C VAL A 275 -4.30 -2.82 15.92
N SER A 276 -5.11 -2.58 14.90
CA SER A 276 -4.86 -3.00 13.53
C SER A 276 -3.50 -2.55 13.00
N GLY A 277 -3.18 -1.26 13.11
CA GLY A 277 -1.92 -0.71 12.63
C GLY A 277 -0.70 -1.32 13.31
N ILE A 278 -0.77 -1.49 14.64
CA ILE A 278 0.34 -2.06 15.42
C ILE A 278 0.49 -3.55 15.17
N VAL A 279 -0.61 -4.32 15.25
CA VAL A 279 -0.59 -5.78 15.10
C VAL A 279 -0.26 -6.16 13.67
N GLY A 280 -0.92 -5.55 12.68
CA GLY A 280 -0.67 -5.82 11.27
C GLY A 280 0.73 -5.39 10.84
N GLY A 281 1.23 -4.26 11.35
CA GLY A 281 2.63 -3.85 11.17
C GLY A 281 3.61 -4.87 11.74
N ALA A 282 3.36 -5.39 12.95
CA ALA A 282 4.18 -6.41 13.58
C ALA A 282 4.15 -7.76 12.84
N LEU A 283 2.97 -8.21 12.39
CA LEU A 283 2.80 -9.42 11.58
C LEU A 283 3.57 -9.30 10.26
N THR A 284 3.40 -8.17 9.56
CA THR A 284 4.12 -7.88 8.31
C THR A 284 5.63 -7.88 8.52
N LEU A 285 6.09 -7.25 9.61
CA LEU A 285 7.50 -7.26 9.98
C LEU A 285 8.01 -8.69 10.12
N GLY A 286 7.30 -9.51 10.90
CA GLY A 286 7.65 -10.91 11.16
C GLY A 286 7.72 -11.73 9.88
N VAL A 287 6.68 -11.69 9.04
CA VAL A 287 6.62 -12.43 7.78
C VAL A 287 7.77 -12.03 6.85
N ALA A 288 7.93 -10.72 6.58
CA ALA A 288 8.96 -10.25 5.67
C ALA A 288 10.39 -10.47 6.23
N PHE A 289 10.56 -10.47 7.56
CA PHE A 289 11.83 -10.79 8.21
C PHE A 289 12.18 -12.28 8.05
N VAL A 290 11.23 -13.19 8.29
CA VAL A 290 11.42 -14.64 8.12
C VAL A 290 11.74 -14.98 6.67
N ILE A 291 11.03 -14.40 5.71
CA ILE A 291 11.34 -14.57 4.27
C ILE A 291 12.78 -14.13 3.98
N GLY A 292 13.18 -12.96 4.49
CA GLY A 292 14.54 -12.46 4.33
C GLY A 292 15.61 -13.39 4.93
N LEU A 293 15.35 -13.98 6.11
CA LEU A 293 16.24 -14.95 6.74
C LEU A 293 16.39 -16.23 5.90
N ILE A 294 15.28 -16.78 5.41
CA ILE A 294 15.28 -17.99 4.58
C ILE A 294 16.09 -17.76 3.29
N LEU A 295 15.85 -16.63 2.61
CA LEU A 295 16.56 -16.29 1.38
C LEU A 295 18.06 -16.08 1.62
N ARG A 296 18.42 -15.40 2.72
CA ARG A 296 19.82 -15.22 3.11
C ARG A 296 20.52 -16.54 3.35
N HIS A 297 19.87 -17.46 4.08
CA HIS A 297 20.43 -18.77 4.38
C HIS A 297 20.66 -19.61 3.12
N ARG A 298 19.71 -19.56 2.18
CA ARG A 298 19.83 -20.24 0.87
C ARG A 298 20.93 -19.64 -0.01
N ALA A 299 21.14 -18.32 0.03
CA ALA A 299 22.21 -17.68 -0.74
C ALA A 299 23.61 -17.94 -0.18
N SER A 300 23.72 -18.33 1.10
CA SER A 300 24.97 -18.68 1.75
C SER A 300 25.29 -20.18 1.77
N SER A 301 24.38 -21.02 1.25
CA SER A 301 24.54 -22.48 1.14
C SER A 301 24.90 -22.85 -0.30
#